data_AF-A0A1W9WBA8-F1
#
_entry.id   AF-A0A1W9WBA8-F1
#
_cell.length_a   1.000
_cell.length_b   1.000
_cell.length_c   1.000
_cell.angle_alpha   90.00
_cell.angle_beta   90.00
_cell.angle_gamma   90.00
#
_symmetry.space_group_name_H-M   'P 1'
#
loop_
_entity.id
_entity.type
_entity.pdbx_description
1 polymer ?
#
loop_
_entity_poly.entity_id
_entity_poly.type
_entity_poly.pdbx_seq_one_letter_code
_entity_poly.pdbx_strand_id
1 'polypeptide(L)'
;MVSQNLSIVMPHSKSLLRTIRQRLSEPLYVSSIYLMGGTIVSSVFGFLFWLIAARLTTTSDVGLATAIISSIALLTGMFDCGLGPSLIYYASAKHQNPMGFIKTAIGFGWIVSSIVGISYLIGLPFWSPALVEIQQNYLITVIFVVFTTINFVLGLQDVAMLSLRKTQYVFWRNVACNTPPTLLLLVFYLFGAGYEII
;
A
#
# COMPACT_ATOMS: atom_id res chain seq x y z
N MET A 1 45.95 -38.00 -9.02
CA MET A 1 45.15 -38.61 -10.12
C MET A 1 43.73 -38.81 -9.64
N VAL A 2 42.82 -37.84 -9.84
CA VAL A 2 41.40 -38.06 -10.14
C VAL A 2 40.93 -36.79 -10.85
N SER A 3 41.14 -36.76 -12.16
CA SER A 3 40.44 -35.85 -13.07
C SER A 3 39.12 -36.51 -13.45
N GLN A 4 38.00 -36.09 -12.87
CA GLN A 4 36.67 -36.49 -13.33
C GLN A 4 35.88 -35.26 -13.79
N ASN A 5 36.07 -34.99 -15.08
CA ASN A 5 35.03 -34.63 -16.05
C ASN A 5 33.92 -33.68 -15.57
N LEU A 6 34.22 -32.38 -15.66
CA LEU A 6 33.20 -31.34 -15.80
C LEU A 6 32.64 -31.40 -17.24
N SER A 7 31.81 -32.40 -17.55
CA SER A 7 31.03 -32.37 -18.79
C SER A 7 29.88 -31.38 -18.60
N ILE A 8 30.13 -30.13 -19.00
CA ILE A 8 29.11 -29.09 -19.16
C ILE A 8 28.17 -29.58 -20.27
N VAL A 9 27.14 -30.32 -19.88
CA VAL A 9 26.02 -30.68 -20.76
C VAL A 9 25.27 -29.38 -21.04
N MET A 10 25.52 -28.77 -22.21
CA MET A 10 24.74 -27.63 -22.68
C MET A 10 23.28 -28.08 -22.88
N PRO A 11 22.31 -27.54 -22.14
CA PRO A 11 20.92 -27.92 -22.30
C PRO A 11 20.39 -27.44 -23.67
N HIS A 12 19.87 -28.39 -24.46
CA HIS A 12 19.10 -28.12 -25.66
C HIS A 12 18.04 -27.03 -25.39
N SER A 13 17.96 -25.99 -26.24
CA SER A 13 17.10 -24.79 -26.10
C SER A 13 15.67 -25.06 -25.57
N LYS A 14 15.05 -26.19 -25.92
CA LYS A 14 13.71 -26.58 -25.45
C LYS A 14 13.66 -27.00 -23.96
N SER A 15 14.75 -27.51 -23.38
CA SER A 15 14.80 -27.84 -21.94
C SER A 15 15.00 -26.59 -21.09
N LEU A 16 15.73 -25.58 -21.56
CA LEU A 16 15.82 -24.27 -20.90
C LEU A 16 14.43 -23.62 -20.78
N LEU A 17 13.65 -23.59 -21.86
CA LEU A 17 12.28 -23.06 -21.83
C LEU A 17 11.36 -23.83 -20.87
N ARG A 18 11.55 -25.15 -20.73
CA ARG A 18 10.77 -25.99 -19.82
C ARG A 18 11.16 -25.79 -18.35
N THR A 19 12.45 -25.64 -18.07
CA THR A 19 12.98 -25.31 -16.74
C THR A 19 12.61 -23.89 -16.30
N ILE A 20 12.65 -22.92 -17.24
CA ILE A 20 12.17 -21.56 -17.03
C ILE A 20 10.66 -21.60 -16.74
N ARG A 21 9.86 -22.31 -17.53
CA ARG A 21 8.41 -22.47 -17.30
C ARG A 21 8.09 -23.16 -15.97
N GLN A 22 8.88 -24.15 -15.54
CA GLN A 22 8.73 -24.79 -14.23
C GLN A 22 9.10 -23.85 -13.08
N ARG A 23 10.18 -23.08 -13.19
CA ARG A 23 10.55 -22.05 -12.20
C ARG A 23 9.57 -20.88 -12.15
N LEU A 24 8.98 -20.48 -13.29
CA LEU A 24 7.90 -19.48 -13.36
C LEU A 24 6.56 -20.00 -12.83
N SER A 25 6.36 -21.32 -12.80
CA SER A 25 5.17 -21.94 -12.21
C SER A 25 5.34 -22.22 -10.70
N GLU A 26 6.49 -21.89 -10.12
CA GLU A 26 6.63 -21.95 -8.67
C GLU A 26 5.71 -20.90 -8.02
N PRO A 27 5.02 -21.25 -6.92
CA PRO A 27 4.09 -20.36 -6.23
C PRO A 27 4.73 -19.04 -5.78
N LEU A 28 6.06 -19.00 -5.66
CA LEU A 28 6.84 -17.80 -5.37
C LEU A 28 6.83 -16.78 -6.52
N TYR A 29 6.92 -17.26 -7.77
CA TYR A 29 6.99 -16.41 -8.96
C TYR A 29 5.63 -15.81 -9.28
N VAL A 30 4.57 -16.62 -9.17
CA VAL A 30 3.17 -16.16 -9.30
C VAL A 30 2.85 -15.07 -8.26
N SER A 31 3.25 -15.27 -6.99
CA SER A 31 3.07 -14.26 -5.94
C SER A 31 3.79 -12.94 -6.27
N SER A 32 4.99 -13.03 -6.83
CA SER A 32 5.78 -11.86 -7.23
C SER A 32 5.14 -11.11 -8.40
N ILE A 33 4.60 -11.82 -9.39
CA ILE A 33 3.88 -11.22 -10.53
C ILE A 33 2.62 -10.48 -10.04
N TYR A 34 1.85 -11.05 -9.11
CA TYR A 34 0.70 -10.34 -8.53
C TYR A 34 1.10 -9.08 -7.76
N LEU A 35 2.22 -9.13 -7.03
CA LEU A 35 2.75 -7.96 -6.34
C LEU A 35 3.13 -6.85 -7.32
N MET A 36 3.92 -7.20 -8.35
CA MET A 36 4.36 -6.27 -9.39
C MET A 36 3.18 -5.68 -10.16
N GLY A 37 2.20 -6.51 -10.54
CA GLY A 37 0.97 -6.06 -11.19
C GLY A 37 0.21 -5.07 -10.31
N GLY A 38 0.13 -5.34 -9.00
CA GLY A 38 -0.51 -4.45 -8.04
C GLY A 38 0.19 -3.10 -7.94
N THR A 39 1.52 -3.10 -7.88
CA THR A 39 2.32 -1.86 -7.88
C THR A 39 2.14 -1.07 -9.17
N ILE A 40 2.20 -1.72 -10.34
CA ILE A 40 1.99 -1.05 -11.64
C ILE A 40 0.60 -0.39 -11.68
N VAL A 41 -0.44 -1.12 -11.29
CA VAL A 41 -1.81 -0.62 -11.21
C VAL A 41 -1.86 0.61 -10.29
N SER A 42 -1.41 0.48 -9.04
CA SER A 42 -1.43 1.59 -8.08
C SER A 42 -0.62 2.80 -8.55
N SER A 43 0.52 2.60 -9.22
CA SER A 43 1.33 3.69 -9.78
C SER A 43 0.63 4.39 -10.93
N VAL A 44 0.03 3.65 -11.87
CA VAL A 44 -0.71 4.25 -13.01
C VAL A 44 -1.93 5.02 -12.50
N PHE A 45 -2.70 4.43 -11.60
CA PHE A 45 -3.86 5.08 -11.01
C PHE A 45 -3.47 6.30 -10.17
N GLY A 46 -2.43 6.21 -9.34
CA GLY A 46 -1.91 7.34 -8.58
C GLY A 46 -1.39 8.47 -9.48
N PHE A 47 -0.71 8.13 -10.57
CA PHE A 47 -0.26 9.12 -11.55
C PHE A 47 -1.45 9.84 -12.22
N LEU A 48 -2.46 9.09 -12.69
CA LEU A 48 -3.67 9.67 -13.28
C LEU A 48 -4.42 10.55 -12.29
N PHE A 49 -4.54 10.12 -11.04
CA PHE A 49 -5.14 10.90 -9.96
C PHE A 49 -4.45 12.27 -9.82
N TRP A 50 -3.13 12.28 -9.66
CA TRP A 50 -2.37 13.52 -9.48
C TRP A 50 -2.36 14.40 -10.73
N LEU A 51 -2.31 13.80 -11.92
CA LEU A 51 -2.35 14.53 -13.18
C LEU A 51 -3.68 15.27 -13.35
N ILE A 52 -4.79 14.64 -13.00
CA ILE A 52 -6.13 15.25 -13.03
C ILE A 52 -6.27 16.28 -11.90
N ALA A 53 -5.84 15.95 -10.68
CA ALA A 53 -5.90 16.86 -9.54
C ALA A 53 -5.13 18.16 -9.83
N ALA A 54 -3.91 18.08 -10.37
CA ALA A 54 -3.13 19.26 -10.72
C ALA A 54 -3.79 20.18 -11.77
N ARG A 55 -4.79 19.67 -12.52
CA ARG A 55 -5.57 20.46 -13.49
C ARG A 55 -6.84 21.08 -12.89
N LEU A 56 -7.43 20.44 -11.88
CA LEU A 56 -8.72 20.84 -11.31
C LEU A 56 -8.58 21.66 -10.02
N THR A 57 -7.50 21.50 -9.28
CA THR A 57 -7.27 22.17 -7.99
C THR A 57 -6.15 23.21 -8.06
N THR A 58 -6.17 24.14 -7.11
CA THR A 58 -5.14 25.18 -7.01
C THR A 58 -3.82 24.60 -6.47
N THR A 59 -2.71 25.31 -6.71
CA THR A 59 -1.39 24.91 -6.18
C THR A 59 -1.35 24.86 -4.65
N SER A 60 -2.16 25.67 -3.98
CA SER A 60 -2.29 25.68 -2.51
C SER A 60 -2.90 24.38 -1.99
N ASP A 61 -3.98 23.92 -2.63
CA ASP A 61 -4.70 22.70 -2.21
C ASP A 61 -3.86 21.44 -2.41
N VAL A 62 -3.11 21.39 -3.52
CA VAL A 62 -2.14 20.31 -3.80
C VAL A 62 -1.03 20.30 -2.74
N GLY A 63 -0.52 21.47 -2.34
CA GLY A 63 0.45 21.61 -1.25
C GLY A 63 -0.08 21.07 0.08
N LEU A 64 -1.33 21.42 0.43
CA LEU A 64 -1.98 20.94 1.65
C LEU A 64 -2.19 19.41 1.62
N ALA A 65 -2.65 18.86 0.50
CA ALA A 65 -2.84 17.42 0.32
C ALA A 65 -1.51 16.64 0.46
N THR A 66 -0.44 17.13 -0.16
CA THR A 66 0.89 16.49 -0.04
C THR A 66 1.45 16.57 1.38
N ALA A 67 1.19 17.66 2.11
CA ALA A 67 1.57 17.79 3.52
C ALA A 67 0.79 16.79 4.41
N ILE A 68 -0.51 16.62 4.16
CA ILE A 68 -1.34 15.60 4.82
C ILE A 68 -0.78 14.19 4.56
N ILE A 69 -0.51 13.85 3.30
CA ILE A 69 0.02 12.53 2.93
C ILE A 69 1.38 12.28 3.58
N SER A 70 2.26 13.29 3.60
CA SER A 70 3.57 13.19 4.25
C SER A 70 3.44 12.99 5.77
N SER A 71 2.47 13.65 6.40
CA SER A 71 2.15 13.46 7.82
C SER A 71 1.68 12.03 8.10
N ILE A 72 0.77 11.50 7.27
CA ILE A 72 0.30 10.11 7.38
C ILE A 72 1.46 9.13 7.21
N ALA A 73 2.35 9.37 6.24
CA ALA A 73 3.52 8.54 6.00
C ALA A 73 4.49 8.55 7.20
N LEU A 74 4.74 9.72 7.79
CA LEU A 74 5.54 9.86 9.00
C LEU A 74 4.93 9.06 10.16
N LEU A 75 3.63 9.24 10.41
CA LEU A 75 2.91 8.51 11.45
C LEU A 75 2.99 7.00 11.21
N THR A 76 2.72 6.56 9.98
CA THR A 76 2.83 5.14 9.56
C THR A 76 4.20 4.56 9.87
N GLY A 77 5.27 5.31 9.61
CA GLY A 77 6.63 4.91 9.96
C GLY A 77 6.89 4.83 11.47
N MET A 78 6.36 5.78 12.25
CA MET A 78 6.48 5.73 13.72
C MET A 78 5.68 4.57 14.34
N PHE A 79 4.58 4.18 13.71
CA PHE A 79 3.72 3.07 14.16
C PHE A 79 4.26 1.69 13.86
N ASP A 80 4.99 1.56 12.76
CA ASP A 80 5.54 0.28 12.35
C ASP A 80 6.74 -0.05 13.24
N CYS A 81 6.44 -0.40 14.51
CA CYS A 81 7.38 -0.86 15.54
C CYS A 81 7.97 -2.23 15.22
N GLY A 82 8.29 -2.50 13.95
CA GLY A 82 8.68 -3.81 13.45
C GLY A 82 7.51 -4.80 13.37
N LEU A 83 6.26 -4.34 13.42
CA LEU A 83 5.08 -5.19 13.31
C LEU A 83 5.03 -5.86 11.93
N GLY A 84 5.35 -5.14 10.86
CA GLY A 84 5.43 -5.71 9.51
C GLY A 84 6.43 -6.89 9.42
N PRO A 85 7.72 -6.69 9.71
CA PRO A 85 8.73 -7.76 9.72
C PRO A 85 8.39 -8.92 10.66
N SER A 86 7.84 -8.62 11.84
CA SER A 86 7.42 -9.63 12.82
C SER A 86 6.32 -10.53 12.26
N LEU A 87 5.36 -9.95 11.52
CA LEU A 87 4.28 -10.70 10.86
C LEU A 87 4.82 -11.65 9.79
N ILE A 88 5.81 -11.22 9.02
CA ILE A 88 6.44 -12.06 7.99
C ILE A 88 7.20 -13.21 8.65
N TYR A 89 7.98 -12.93 9.70
CA TYR A 89 8.73 -13.93 10.43
C TYR A 89 7.82 -14.98 11.08
N TYR A 90 6.82 -14.56 11.86
CA TYR A 90 5.92 -15.47 12.57
C TYR A 90 5.02 -16.29 11.65
N ALA A 91 4.65 -15.75 10.48
CA ALA A 91 3.89 -16.50 9.49
C ALA A 91 4.73 -17.53 8.74
N SER A 92 6.02 -17.25 8.51
CA SER A 92 6.95 -18.18 7.87
C SER A 92 7.48 -19.24 8.84
N ALA A 93 7.64 -18.90 10.11
CA ALA A 93 8.02 -19.86 11.14
C ALA A 93 6.82 -20.79 11.42
N LYS A 94 7.08 -22.10 11.43
CA LYS A 94 6.07 -23.18 11.50
C LYS A 94 5.42 -23.31 12.89
N HIS A 95 5.04 -22.17 13.48
CA HIS A 95 4.46 -22.07 14.81
C HIS A 95 3.03 -22.63 14.83
N GLN A 96 2.58 -23.02 16.02
CA GLN A 96 1.32 -23.74 16.19
C GLN A 96 0.07 -22.89 15.89
N ASN A 97 0.16 -21.55 15.78
CA ASN A 97 -0.99 -20.67 15.51
C ASN A 97 -0.63 -19.31 14.84
N PRO A 98 -0.18 -19.27 13.57
CA PRO A 98 0.18 -18.00 12.89
C PRO A 98 -1.01 -17.05 12.74
N MET A 99 -2.22 -17.60 12.56
CA MET A 99 -3.44 -16.80 12.38
C MET A 99 -3.88 -16.07 13.65
N GLY A 100 -3.60 -16.64 14.83
CA GLY A 100 -3.90 -15.99 16.11
C GLY A 100 -3.04 -14.74 16.32
N PHE A 101 -1.74 -14.85 16.04
CA PHE A 101 -0.81 -13.73 16.10
C PHE A 101 -1.19 -12.59 15.16
N ILE A 102 -1.53 -12.92 13.90
CA ILE A 102 -1.97 -11.92 12.91
C ILE A 102 -3.21 -11.15 13.40
N LYS A 103 -4.22 -11.85 13.94
CA LYS A 103 -5.43 -11.19 14.45
C LYS A 103 -5.12 -10.25 15.60
N THR A 104 -4.30 -10.67 16.55
CA THR A 104 -3.89 -9.84 17.69
C THR A 104 -3.07 -8.64 17.24
N ALA A 105 -2.12 -8.82 16.32
CA ALA A 105 -1.31 -7.75 15.77
C ALA A 105 -2.16 -6.70 15.03
N ILE A 106 -3.15 -7.14 14.24
CA ILE A 106 -4.09 -6.23 13.58
C ILE A 106 -4.95 -5.48 14.59
N GLY A 107 -5.50 -6.18 15.60
CA GLY A 107 -6.29 -5.55 16.66
C GLY A 107 -5.49 -4.53 17.47
N PHE A 108 -4.22 -4.86 17.78
CA PHE A 108 -3.29 -3.94 18.43
C PHE A 108 -3.00 -2.73 17.54
N GLY A 109 -2.79 -2.94 16.24
CA GLY A 109 -2.58 -1.89 15.25
C GLY A 109 -3.69 -0.84 15.24
N TRP A 110 -4.96 -1.26 15.33
CA TRP A 110 -6.10 -0.34 15.43
C TRP A 110 -6.03 0.59 16.65
N ILE A 111 -5.65 0.05 17.80
CA ILE A 111 -5.59 0.80 19.06
C ILE A 111 -4.43 1.79 19.00
N VAL A 112 -3.25 1.31 18.62
CA VAL A 112 -2.03 2.15 18.57
C VAL A 112 -2.18 3.26 17.53
N SER A 113 -2.68 2.95 16.33
CA SER A 113 -2.85 3.95 15.27
C SER A 113 -3.83 5.05 15.68
N SER A 114 -4.91 4.68 16.37
CA SER A 114 -5.90 5.63 16.85
C SER A 114 -5.32 6.55 17.93
N ILE A 115 -4.56 6.01 18.89
CA ILE A 115 -3.97 6.78 20.00
C ILE A 115 -3.00 7.84 19.47
N VAL A 116 -2.07 7.47 18.60
CA VAL A 116 -1.09 8.44 18.10
C VAL A 116 -1.72 9.34 17.03
N GLY A 117 -2.70 8.87 16.26
CA GLY A 117 -3.48 9.75 15.37
C GLY A 117 -4.13 10.91 16.13
N ILE A 118 -4.71 10.61 17.30
CA ILE A 118 -5.24 11.63 18.22
C ILE A 118 -4.10 12.48 18.81
N SER A 119 -3.00 11.86 19.22
CA SER A 119 -1.84 12.57 19.78
C SER A 119 -1.23 13.56 18.77
N TYR A 120 -1.19 13.19 17.48
CA TYR A 120 -0.73 14.04 16.40
C TYR A 120 -1.62 15.25 16.21
N LEU A 121 -2.95 15.09 16.31
CA LEU A 121 -3.88 16.21 16.25
C LEU A 121 -3.68 17.19 17.40
N ILE A 122 -3.38 16.71 18.60
CA ILE A 122 -3.05 17.57 19.74
C ILE A 122 -1.73 18.32 19.51
N GLY A 123 -0.76 17.68 18.85
CA GLY A 123 0.54 18.26 18.51
C GLY A 123 0.55 19.19 17.29
N LEU A 124 -0.41 19.08 16.36
CA LEU A 124 -0.51 19.90 15.15
C LEU A 124 -0.19 21.40 15.31
N PRO A 125 -0.71 22.14 16.31
CA PRO A 125 -0.42 23.57 16.46
C PRO A 125 1.07 23.88 16.68
N PHE A 126 1.87 22.92 17.14
CA PHE A 126 3.31 23.12 17.36
C PHE A 126 4.17 22.76 16.14
N TRP A 127 3.76 21.76 15.35
CA TRP A 127 4.58 21.21 14.27
C TRP A 127 4.16 21.70 12.87
N SER A 128 2.87 21.96 12.64
CA SER A 128 2.38 22.40 11.34
C SER A 128 1.18 23.36 11.44
N PRO A 129 1.46 24.66 11.62
CA PRO A 129 0.44 25.71 11.67
C PRO A 129 -0.45 25.75 10.42
N ALA A 130 0.08 25.32 9.26
CA ALA A 130 -0.64 25.26 8.00
C ALA A 130 -1.77 24.21 7.98
N LEU A 131 -1.72 23.18 8.84
CA LEU A 131 -2.77 22.18 8.96
C LEU A 131 -3.76 22.50 10.09
N VAL A 132 -3.64 23.64 10.78
CA VAL A 132 -4.57 24.02 11.86
C VAL A 132 -5.99 24.27 11.31
N GLU A 133 -6.14 24.62 10.03
CA GLU A 133 -7.45 24.72 9.37
C GLU A 133 -8.25 23.42 9.44
N ILE A 134 -7.59 22.25 9.48
CA ILE A 134 -8.23 20.93 9.64
C ILE A 134 -8.94 20.83 11.00
N GLN A 135 -8.40 21.47 12.05
CA GLN A 135 -9.00 21.47 13.38
C GLN A 135 -10.23 22.35 13.50
N GLN A 136 -10.40 23.32 12.60
CA GLN A 136 -11.57 24.21 12.65
C GLN A 136 -12.86 23.45 12.35
N ASN A 137 -12.78 22.33 11.63
CA ASN A 137 -13.92 21.49 11.30
C ASN A 137 -13.79 20.11 11.95
N TYR A 138 -14.67 19.83 12.91
CA TYR A 138 -14.73 18.54 13.61
C TYR A 138 -14.85 17.36 12.64
N LEU A 139 -15.59 17.54 11.54
CA LEU A 139 -15.80 16.49 10.54
C LEU A 139 -14.49 16.13 9.82
N ILE A 140 -13.70 17.13 9.42
CA ILE A 140 -12.42 16.92 8.71
C ILE A 140 -11.39 16.28 9.66
N THR A 141 -11.40 16.68 10.93
CA THR A 141 -10.56 16.08 11.98
C THR A 141 -10.87 14.59 12.16
N VAL A 142 -12.15 14.23 12.28
CA VAL A 142 -12.57 12.82 12.41
C VAL A 142 -12.20 12.02 11.17
N ILE A 143 -12.45 12.56 9.96
CA ILE A 143 -12.05 11.93 8.70
C ILE A 143 -10.55 11.67 8.67
N PHE A 144 -9.73 12.64 9.09
CA PHE A 144 -8.28 12.49 9.10
C PHE A 144 -7.82 11.32 9.99
N VAL A 145 -8.35 11.21 11.22
CA VAL A 145 -8.00 10.11 12.14
C VAL A 145 -8.45 8.77 11.59
N VAL A 146 -9.70 8.69 11.14
CA VAL A 146 -10.27 7.46 10.58
C VAL A 146 -9.48 7.03 9.36
N PHE A 147 -9.19 7.95 8.44
CA PHE A 147 -8.42 7.68 7.24
C PHE A 147 -6.99 7.21 7.54
N THR A 148 -6.32 7.86 8.50
CA THR A 148 -4.96 7.49 8.93
C THR A 148 -4.94 6.09 9.54
N THR A 149 -5.87 5.80 10.45
CA THR A 149 -6.00 4.48 11.07
C THR A 149 -6.32 3.38 10.05
N ILE A 150 -7.26 3.63 9.13
CA ILE A 150 -7.60 2.68 8.08
C ILE A 150 -6.39 2.43 7.18
N ASN A 151 -5.66 3.46 6.75
CA ASN A 151 -4.47 3.30 5.91
C ASN A 151 -3.42 2.41 6.59
N PHE A 152 -3.12 2.67 7.87
CA PHE A 152 -2.16 1.87 8.62
C PHE A 152 -2.59 0.40 8.72
N VAL A 153 -3.83 0.14 9.12
CA VAL A 153 -4.37 -1.21 9.27
C VAL A 153 -4.41 -1.94 7.93
N LEU A 154 -4.77 -1.26 6.85
CA LEU A 154 -4.72 -1.83 5.50
C LEU A 154 -3.29 -2.22 5.13
N GLY A 155 -2.30 -1.37 5.40
CA GLY A 155 -0.89 -1.72 5.20
C GLY A 155 -0.49 -2.97 5.97
N LEU A 156 -0.87 -3.08 7.24
CA LEU A 156 -0.58 -4.24 8.08
C LEU A 156 -1.26 -5.53 7.56
N GLN A 157 -2.49 -5.43 7.06
CA GLN A 157 -3.21 -6.54 6.42
C GLN A 157 -2.52 -7.00 5.14
N ASP A 158 -1.96 -6.09 4.34
CA ASP A 158 -1.19 -6.48 3.15
C ASP A 158 0.01 -7.31 3.55
N VAL A 159 0.80 -6.83 4.51
CA VAL A 159 1.96 -7.58 5.01
C VAL A 159 1.54 -8.96 5.55
N ALA A 160 0.38 -9.05 6.21
CA ALA A 160 -0.19 -10.33 6.68
C ALA A 160 -0.59 -11.27 5.53
N MET A 161 -1.23 -10.74 4.49
CA MET A 161 -1.65 -11.55 3.33
C MET A 161 -0.46 -11.99 2.50
N LEU A 162 0.56 -11.13 2.37
CA LEU A 162 1.83 -11.45 1.73
C LEU A 162 2.57 -12.56 2.48
N SER A 163 2.61 -12.49 3.81
CA SER A 163 3.26 -13.50 4.63
C SER A 163 2.57 -14.87 4.56
N LEU A 164 1.24 -14.88 4.38
CA LEU A 164 0.44 -16.09 4.14
C LEU A 164 0.44 -16.58 2.68
N ARG A 165 1.25 -15.98 1.78
CA ARG A 165 1.30 -16.29 0.33
C ARG A 165 -0.05 -16.13 -0.39
N LYS A 166 -0.91 -15.26 0.12
CA LYS A 166 -2.23 -14.94 -0.43
C LYS A 166 -2.20 -13.63 -1.21
N THR A 167 -1.13 -13.39 -1.98
CA THR A 167 -0.84 -12.14 -2.69
C THR A 167 -1.90 -11.72 -3.72
N GLN A 168 -2.67 -12.68 -4.23
CA GLN A 168 -3.81 -12.42 -5.12
C GLN A 168 -4.88 -11.51 -4.48
N TYR A 169 -5.09 -11.61 -3.16
CA TYR A 169 -6.07 -10.77 -2.45
C TYR A 169 -5.57 -9.35 -2.27
N VAL A 170 -4.26 -9.17 -2.06
CA VAL A 170 -3.60 -7.86 -2.02
C VAL A 170 -3.74 -7.15 -3.36
N PHE A 171 -3.55 -7.89 -4.46
CA PHE A 171 -3.75 -7.36 -5.81
C PHE A 171 -5.17 -6.83 -6.01
N TRP A 172 -6.18 -7.67 -5.77
CA TRP A 172 -7.59 -7.27 -5.94
C TRP A 172 -8.00 -6.12 -5.01
N ARG A 173 -7.48 -6.10 -3.79
CA ARG A 173 -7.70 -5.00 -2.86
C ARG A 173 -7.09 -3.69 -3.36
N ASN A 174 -5.85 -3.73 -3.86
CA ASN A 174 -5.20 -2.55 -4.42
C ASN A 174 -5.95 -2.01 -5.63
N VAL A 175 -6.43 -2.88 -6.52
CA VAL A 175 -7.33 -2.48 -7.62
C VAL A 175 -8.59 -1.83 -7.03
N ALA A 176 -9.28 -2.50 -6.12
CA ALA A 176 -10.55 -2.01 -5.55
C ALA A 176 -10.42 -0.69 -4.78
N CYS A 177 -9.28 -0.41 -4.13
CA CYS A 177 -9.05 0.85 -3.41
C CYS A 177 -8.60 1.99 -4.32
N ASN A 178 -7.78 1.72 -5.35
CA ASN A 178 -7.26 2.77 -6.24
C ASN A 178 -8.23 3.16 -7.36
N THR A 179 -9.11 2.25 -7.76
CA THR A 179 -10.04 2.45 -8.89
C THR A 179 -11.15 3.49 -8.61
N PRO A 180 -11.82 3.51 -7.44
CA PRO A 180 -12.89 4.47 -7.19
C PRO A 180 -12.44 5.95 -7.15
N PRO A 181 -11.36 6.33 -6.44
CA PRO A 181 -10.92 7.73 -6.39
C PRO A 181 -10.52 8.27 -7.78
N THR A 182 -9.86 7.44 -8.58
CA THR A 182 -9.40 7.81 -9.92
C THR A 182 -10.54 7.89 -10.92
N LEU A 183 -11.48 6.94 -10.90
CA LEU A 183 -12.69 7.01 -11.72
C LEU A 183 -13.53 8.22 -11.36
N LEU A 184 -13.69 8.52 -10.07
CA LEU A 184 -14.49 9.66 -9.63
C LEU A 184 -13.89 10.99 -10.12
N LEU A 185 -12.57 11.16 -10.02
CA LEU A 185 -11.89 12.34 -10.60
C LEU A 185 -11.98 12.39 -12.12
N LEU A 186 -11.89 11.25 -12.80
CA LEU A 186 -12.00 11.19 -14.26
C LEU A 186 -13.41 11.57 -14.73
N VAL A 187 -14.45 11.07 -14.05
CA VAL A 187 -15.83 11.48 -14.29
C VAL A 187 -16.01 12.96 -14.03
N PHE A 188 -15.50 13.48 -12.91
CA PHE A 188 -15.58 14.90 -12.60
C PHE A 188 -14.84 15.76 -13.63
N TYR A 189 -13.71 15.31 -14.16
CA TYR A 189 -12.99 16.00 -15.24
C TYR A 189 -13.75 15.98 -16.57
N LEU A 190 -14.40 14.87 -16.93
CA LEU A 190 -15.17 14.76 -18.18
C LEU A 190 -16.47 15.56 -18.14
N PHE A 191 -17.21 15.51 -17.02
CA PHE A 191 -18.39 16.36 -16.83
C PHE A 191 -17.97 17.82 -16.65
N GLY A 192 -16.89 18.03 -15.88
CA GLY A 192 -15.88 19.12 -15.91
C GLY A 192 -15.78 19.94 -17.16
N ALA A 193 -15.11 19.35 -18.14
CA ALA A 193 -14.82 20.02 -19.39
C ALA A 193 -16.08 20.28 -20.24
N GLY A 194 -17.21 19.64 -19.91
CA GLY A 194 -18.48 19.79 -20.62
C GLY A 194 -19.20 21.12 -20.35
N TYR A 195 -18.90 21.82 -19.26
CA TYR A 195 -19.55 23.11 -18.91
C TYR A 195 -18.75 24.36 -19.29
N GLU A 196 -17.53 24.25 -19.82
CA GLU A 196 -16.80 25.39 -20.40
C GLU A 196 -17.03 25.56 -21.93
N ILE A 197 -17.94 24.79 -22.52
CA ILE A 197 -18.32 24.90 -23.94
C ILE A 197 -19.84 25.05 -24.06
N ILE A 198 -20.40 26.16 -23.57
CA ILE A 198 -21.67 26.78 -24.03
C ILE A 198 -21.62 28.28 -23.69
#